data_AF-A0A821YQR8-F1
#
_entry.id   AF-A0A821YQR8-F1
#
_cell.length_a   1.000
_cell.length_b   1.000
_cell.length_c   1.000
_cell.angle_alpha   90.00
_cell.angle_beta   90.00
_cell.angle_gamma   90.00
#
_symmetry.space_group_name_H-M   'P 1'
#
loop_
_entity.id
_entity.type
_entity.pdbx_description
1 polymer ?
#
loop_
_entity_poly.entity_id
_entity_poly.type
_entity_poly.pdbx_seq_one_letter_code
_entity_poly.pdbx_strand_id
1 'polypeptide(L)'
;HIAMAGLSDYFSADALENPNATHVVTGIMWGANVAATFEQVVENLEEVQKVEGSLSAVLKSLPISGEAKFDLQNKDKFKFEKLQISLSGNILIDECP
;
A
#
# COMPACT_ATOMS: atom_id res chain seq x y z
N HIS A 1 12.73 6.02 25.98
CA HIS A 1 13.51 5.17 26.91
C HIS A 1 12.60 4.04 27.37
N ILE A 2 12.87 2.79 26.98
CA ILE A 2 12.17 1.63 27.55
C ILE A 2 12.88 1.32 28.87
N ALA A 3 12.13 1.29 29.98
CA ALA A 3 12.67 0.86 31.26
C ALA A 3 12.90 -0.66 31.20
N MET A 4 14.10 -1.11 31.55
CA MET A 4 14.48 -2.55 31.51
C MET A 4 13.79 -3.39 32.59
N ALA A 5 13.15 -2.74 33.58
CA ALA A 5 12.35 -3.42 34.60
C ALA A 5 10.99 -3.82 34.01
N GLY A 6 10.66 -5.12 34.06
CA GLY A 6 9.38 -5.68 33.58
C GLY A 6 9.44 -6.40 32.23
N LEU A 7 10.61 -6.50 31.59
CA LEU A 7 10.76 -7.22 30.30
C LEU A 7 10.40 -8.72 30.43
N SER A 8 10.65 -9.32 31.59
CA SER A 8 10.29 -10.71 31.93
C SER A 8 8.78 -10.99 31.91
N ASP A 9 7.95 -9.95 31.99
CA ASP A 9 6.49 -10.10 31.96
C ASP A 9 5.96 -10.24 30.52
N TYR A 10 6.78 -9.90 29.52
CA TYR A 10 6.43 -9.93 28.09
C TYR A 10 7.18 -11.00 27.30
N PHE A 11 8.30 -11.52 27.82
CA PHE A 11 9.11 -12.55 27.17
C PHE A 11 9.37 -13.71 28.14
N SER A 12 9.31 -14.95 27.64
CA SER A 12 9.79 -16.10 28.41
C SER A 12 11.32 -16.04 28.54
N ALA A 13 11.85 -16.51 29.68
CA ALA A 13 13.29 -16.63 29.90
C ALA A 13 13.95 -17.47 28.79
N ASP A 14 13.33 -18.59 28.41
CA ASP A 14 13.79 -19.47 27.33
C ASP A 14 13.93 -18.75 25.97
N ALA A 15 13.08 -17.74 25.68
CA ALA A 15 13.19 -16.97 24.45
C ALA A 15 14.41 -16.01 24.46
N LEU A 16 14.85 -15.58 25.65
CA LEU A 16 16.05 -14.76 25.83
C LEU A 16 17.34 -15.60 25.89
N GLU A 17 17.23 -16.88 26.22
CA GLU A 17 18.35 -17.81 26.28
C GLU A 17 18.67 -18.47 24.92
N ASN A 18 17.89 -18.19 23.88
CA ASN A 18 18.16 -18.71 22.54
C ASN A 18 19.42 -18.07 21.94
N PRO A 19 20.54 -18.80 21.76
CA PRO A 19 21.80 -18.24 21.29
C PRO A 19 21.75 -17.82 19.82
N ASN A 20 20.74 -18.24 19.07
CA ASN A 20 20.52 -17.86 17.67
C ASN A 20 19.63 -16.61 17.52
N ALA A 21 18.98 -16.15 18.59
CA ALA A 21 18.17 -14.94 18.58
C ALA A 21 19.04 -13.70 18.85
N THR A 22 18.95 -12.69 17.97
CA THR A 22 19.77 -11.47 18.07
C THR A 22 18.97 -10.20 18.35
N HIS A 23 17.64 -10.24 18.22
CA HIS A 23 16.74 -9.09 18.34
C HIS A 23 15.45 -9.46 19.06
N VAL A 24 14.85 -8.49 19.75
CA VAL A 24 13.58 -8.62 20.47
C VAL A 24 12.60 -7.56 19.96
N VAL A 25 11.41 -7.99 19.56
CA VAL A 25 10.32 -7.08 19.15
C VAL A 25 9.62 -6.57 20.41
N THR A 26 9.74 -5.27 20.70
CA THR A 26 9.17 -4.63 21.90
C THR A 26 7.86 -3.88 21.63
N GLY A 27 7.44 -3.81 20.37
CA GLY A 27 6.20 -3.18 19.96
C GLY A 27 5.87 -3.51 18.51
N ILE A 28 4.57 -3.58 18.21
CA ILE A 28 4.03 -3.83 16.87
C ILE A 28 2.99 -2.76 16.59
N MET A 29 3.12 -2.07 15.46
CA MET A 29 2.07 -1.18 14.97
C MET A 29 1.14 -1.96 14.06
N TRP A 30 -0.14 -1.97 14.40
CA TRP A 30 -1.17 -2.67 13.65
C TRP A 30 -1.81 -1.75 12.62
N GLY A 31 -2.03 -2.28 11.43
CA GLY A 31 -2.66 -1.60 10.32
C GLY A 31 -2.73 -2.50 9.11
N ALA A 32 -3.45 -2.05 8.08
CA ALA A 32 -3.51 -2.70 6.79
C ALA A 32 -3.11 -1.69 5.73
N ASN A 33 -2.18 -2.08 4.87
CA ASN A 33 -1.74 -1.26 3.74
C ASN A 33 -2.09 -1.96 2.44
N VAL A 34 -2.44 -1.16 1.44
CA VAL A 34 -2.72 -1.60 0.08
C VAL A 34 -1.94 -0.72 -0.87
N ALA A 35 -1.26 -1.35 -1.81
CA ALA A 35 -0.66 -0.71 -2.96
C ALA A 35 -1.50 -1.00 -4.20
N ALA A 36 -1.87 0.06 -4.92
CA ALA A 36 -2.48 -0.03 -6.24
C ALA A 36 -1.42 0.26 -7.31
N THR A 37 -1.22 -0.70 -8.21
CA THR A 37 -0.32 -0.59 -9.36
C THR A 37 -1.15 -0.33 -10.60
N PHE A 38 -0.73 0.64 -11.42
CA PHE A 38 -1.38 1.04 -12.66
C PHE A 38 -0.42 0.82 -13.82
N GLU A 39 -0.80 -0.02 -14.78
CA GLU A 39 0.04 -0.41 -15.91
C GLU A 39 -0.67 -0.14 -17.23
N GLN A 40 0.05 0.40 -18.21
CA GLN A 40 -0.46 0.61 -19.56
C GLN A 40 0.65 0.44 -20.58
N VAL A 41 0.38 -0.32 -21.64
CA VAL A 41 1.26 -0.41 -22.81
C VAL A 41 1.02 0.78 -23.72
N VAL A 42 2.08 1.50 -24.08
CA VAL A 42 2.05 2.68 -24.96
C VAL A 42 2.95 2.47 -26.18
N GLU A 43 2.69 3.19 -27.27
CA GLU A 43 3.39 2.99 -28.54
C GLU A 43 4.67 3.85 -28.65
N ASN A 44 4.76 4.95 -27.88
CA ASN A 44 5.90 5.87 -27.92
C ASN A 44 6.14 6.57 -26.56
N LEU A 45 7.29 7.25 -26.44
CA LEU A 45 7.71 7.93 -25.21
C LEU A 45 6.89 9.19 -24.86
N GLU A 46 6.34 9.89 -25.86
CA GLU A 46 5.49 11.06 -25.62
C GLU A 46 4.17 10.65 -24.92
N GLU A 47 3.65 9.46 -25.25
CA GLU A 47 2.50 8.86 -24.59
C GLU A 47 2.78 8.50 -23.13
N VAL A 48 4.01 8.11 -22.76
CA VAL A 48 4.37 7.83 -21.36
C VAL A 48 4.11 9.07 -20.49
N GLN A 49 4.68 10.22 -20.87
CA GLN A 49 4.52 11.46 -20.09
C GLN A 49 3.05 11.89 -19.99
N LYS A 50 2.29 11.67 -21.07
CA LYS A 50 0.87 11.99 -21.12
C LYS A 50 0.04 11.08 -20.20
N VAL A 51 0.35 9.78 -20.16
CA VAL A 51 -0.31 8.81 -19.27
C VAL A 51 0.05 9.08 -17.81
N GLU A 52 1.33 9.27 -17.49
CA GLU A 52 1.80 9.57 -16.13
C GLU A 52 1.23 10.89 -15.59
N GLY A 53 1.26 11.96 -16.38
CA GLY A 53 0.75 13.27 -15.99
C GLY A 53 -0.74 13.22 -15.64
N SER A 54 -1.51 12.49 -16.44
CA SER A 54 -2.95 12.34 -16.24
C SER A 54 -3.29 11.43 -15.07
N LEU A 55 -2.60 10.29 -14.94
CA LEU A 55 -2.75 9.44 -13.77
C LEU A 55 -2.42 10.21 -12.49
N SER A 56 -1.35 11.01 -12.48
CA SER A 56 -1.00 11.85 -11.35
C SER A 56 -2.09 12.87 -11.00
N ALA A 57 -2.66 13.55 -12.00
CA ALA A 57 -3.74 14.52 -11.79
C ALA A 57 -5.00 13.87 -11.20
N VAL A 58 -5.30 12.64 -11.63
CA VAL A 58 -6.41 11.83 -11.13
C VAL A 58 -6.16 11.38 -9.70
N LEU A 59 -5.01 10.76 -9.41
CA LEU A 59 -4.64 10.28 -8.08
C LEU A 59 -4.61 11.40 -7.03
N LYS A 60 -4.13 12.59 -7.39
CA LYS A 60 -4.14 13.76 -6.50
C LYS A 60 -5.54 14.25 -6.15
N SER A 61 -6.54 13.92 -6.97
CA SER A 61 -7.92 14.30 -6.72
C SER A 61 -8.73 13.27 -5.92
N LEU A 62 -8.14 12.11 -5.61
CA LEU A 62 -8.78 11.09 -4.81
C LEU A 62 -8.94 11.54 -3.35
N PRO A 63 -10.12 11.39 -2.74
CA PRO A 63 -10.27 11.57 -1.31
C PRO A 63 -9.54 10.43 -0.57
N ILE A 64 -8.63 10.79 0.33
CA ILE A 64 -7.81 9.84 1.12
C ILE A 64 -8.60 9.29 2.34
N SER A 65 -9.88 9.66 2.52
CA SER A 65 -10.71 9.16 3.62
C SER A 65 -11.45 7.87 3.23
N GLY A 66 -11.52 6.91 4.16
CA GLY A 66 -11.82 5.47 4.01
C GLY A 66 -13.13 5.00 3.34
N GLU A 67 -13.82 5.84 2.57
CA GLU A 67 -14.83 5.42 1.59
C GLU A 67 -14.53 6.10 0.25
N ALA A 68 -13.53 5.60 -0.45
CA ALA A 68 -13.20 6.06 -1.79
C ALA A 68 -14.13 5.39 -2.82
N LYS A 69 -15.37 5.87 -2.96
CA LYS A 69 -16.14 5.64 -4.19
C LYS A 69 -15.53 6.51 -5.28
N PHE A 70 -14.66 5.90 -6.06
CA PHE A 70 -13.96 6.56 -7.15
C PHE A 70 -14.77 6.48 -8.44
N ASP A 71 -15.43 7.57 -8.80
CA ASP A 71 -16.14 7.69 -10.07
C ASP A 71 -15.22 8.32 -11.13
N LEU A 72 -14.60 7.46 -11.94
CA LEU A 72 -13.76 7.84 -13.08
C LEU A 72 -14.54 8.48 -14.24
N GLN A 73 -15.87 8.42 -14.23
CA GLN A 73 -16.67 8.76 -15.41
C GLN A 73 -16.78 10.26 -15.69
N ASN A 74 -16.45 11.13 -14.72
CA ASN A 74 -16.70 12.58 -14.79
C ASN A 74 -15.49 13.47 -15.11
N LYS A 75 -14.32 12.91 -15.44
CA LYS A 75 -13.18 13.71 -15.91
C LYS A 75 -12.85 13.38 -17.37
N ASP A 76 -13.22 14.34 -18.21
CA ASP A 76 -12.99 14.43 -19.65
C ASP A 76 -11.75 13.69 -20.18
N LYS A 77 -12.00 12.79 -21.15
CA LYS A 77 -11.12 12.48 -22.29
C LYS A 77 -9.76 11.84 -22.02
N PHE A 78 -9.60 11.01 -20.99
CA PHE A 78 -8.46 10.09 -20.92
C PHE A 78 -8.87 8.65 -21.22
N LYS A 79 -8.29 8.09 -22.29
CA LYS A 79 -8.48 6.69 -22.67
C LYS A 79 -7.72 5.80 -21.70
N PHE A 80 -8.33 5.51 -20.56
CA PHE A 80 -7.92 4.41 -19.67
C PHE A 80 -8.34 3.03 -20.21
N GLU A 81 -8.80 2.95 -21.47
CA GLU A 81 -9.28 1.72 -22.12
C GLU A 81 -8.30 0.53 -22.08
N LYS A 82 -7.01 0.78 -21.77
CA LYS A 82 -5.97 -0.25 -21.62
C LYS A 82 -5.18 -0.16 -20.30
N LEU A 83 -5.71 0.55 -19.30
CA LEU A 83 -5.09 0.63 -17.99
C LEU A 83 -5.43 -0.63 -17.19
N GLN A 84 -4.42 -1.42 -16.87
CA GLN A 84 -4.54 -2.53 -15.95
C GLN A 84 -4.29 -2.02 -14.53
N ILE A 85 -5.16 -2.39 -13.59
CA ILE A 85 -5.01 -2.07 -12.17
C ILE A 85 -4.77 -3.37 -11.41
N SER A 86 -3.75 -3.39 -10.58
CA SER A 86 -3.46 -4.52 -9.69
C SER A 86 -3.40 -4.03 -8.25
N LEU A 87 -4.11 -4.70 -7.35
CA LEU A 87 -4.08 -4.40 -5.92
C LEU A 87 -3.25 -5.46 -5.18
N SER A 88 -2.36 -5.01 -4.31
CA SER A 88 -1.52 -5.87 -3.47
C SER A 88 -1.47 -5.34 -2.05
N GLY A 89 -1.44 -6.21 -1.04
CA GLY A 89 -1.33 -5.81 0.35
C GLY A 89 -2.18 -6.64 1.30
N ASN A 90 -2.47 -6.08 2.47
CA ASN A 90 -3.16 -6.76 3.55
C ASN A 90 -4.68 -6.62 3.43
N ILE A 91 -5.24 -7.09 2.30
CA ILE A 91 -6.69 -7.05 2.03
C ILE A 91 -7.20 -8.38 1.51
N LEU A 92 -8.44 -8.69 1.89
CA LEU A 92 -9.25 -9.70 1.22
C LEU A 92 -10.19 -8.91 0.31
N ILE A 93 -10.07 -9.13 -1.00
CA ILE A 93 -10.89 -8.46 -2.00
C ILE A 93 -11.75 -9.53 -2.64
N ASP A 94 -13.07 -9.30 -2.62
CA ASP A 94 -14.01 -10.23 -3.26
C ASP A 94 -13.92 -10.13 -4.79
N GLU A 95 -13.67 -8.93 -5.32
CA GLU A 95 -13.49 -8.68 -6.76
C GLU A 95 -12.35 -7.66 -6.99
N CYS A 96 -11.41 -8.01 -7.88
CA CYS A 96 -10.37 -7.08 -8.33
C CYS A 96 -10.97 -6.07 -9.32
N PRO A 97 -10.71 -4.75 -9.17
CA PRO A 97 -11.22 -3.71 -10.06
C PRO A 97 -10.67 -3.81 -11.49
#